data_AF-A0A6I9YA83-F1
#
_entry.id   AF-A0A6I9YA83-F1
#
_cell.length_a   1.000
_cell.length_b   1.000
_cell.length_c   1.000
_cell.angle_alpha   90.00
_cell.angle_beta   90.00
_cell.angle_gamma   90.00
#
_symmetry.space_group_name_H-M   'P 1'
#
loop_
_entity.id
_entity.type
_entity.pdbx_description
1 polymer ?
#
loop_
_entity_poly.entity_id
_entity_poly.type
_entity_poly.pdbx_seq_one_letter_code
_entity_poly.pdbx_strand_id
1 'polypeptide(L)'
;MAAPAASLEDGLEARRPGSTQPVVETAEEATEPAEADINELCTEMFNKMAIYLTGELTATSEDYKLLENMNKLTSLKYLEMKDIAINISRNLKDLNQKYAALQPYLEQINQIEEQVAALEQAAYKLDAYSKKLEAKYKKMEKR
;
A
#
# COMPACT_ATOMS: atom_id res chain seq x y z
N MET A 1 66.79 -28.39 -11.98
CA MET A 1 68.13 -28.51 -12.61
C MET A 1 68.73 -27.11 -12.61
N ALA A 2 69.62 -26.81 -11.68
CA ALA A 2 71.07 -26.97 -11.84
C ALA A 2 71.63 -25.94 -12.83
N ALA A 3 72.29 -24.90 -12.28
CA ALA A 3 73.42 -24.21 -12.93
C ALA A 3 74.60 -25.20 -13.10
N PRO A 4 75.81 -24.84 -13.59
CA PRO A 4 76.36 -23.56 -14.10
C PRO A 4 77.27 -23.75 -15.36
N ALA A 5 77.99 -22.71 -15.80
CA ALA A 5 79.37 -22.73 -16.39
C ALA A 5 79.66 -21.38 -17.08
N ALA A 6 80.57 -20.54 -16.54
CA ALA A 6 82.04 -20.52 -16.77
C ALA A 6 82.39 -19.60 -17.97
N SER A 7 83.07 -18.45 -17.77
CA SER A 7 84.55 -18.32 -17.79
C SER A 7 84.97 -17.46 -19.01
N LEU A 8 85.96 -16.54 -19.07
CA LEU A 8 87.13 -16.18 -18.27
C LEU A 8 87.72 -14.83 -18.79
N GLU A 9 88.46 -14.15 -17.90
CA GLU A 9 89.71 -13.37 -18.11
C GLU A 9 89.67 -12.06 -18.94
N ASP A 10 90.43 -11.00 -18.66
CA ASP A 10 91.69 -10.85 -17.90
C ASP A 10 91.90 -9.36 -17.52
N GLY A 11 92.76 -9.09 -16.52
CA GLY A 11 93.33 -7.75 -16.31
C GLY A 11 93.55 -7.30 -14.87
N LEU A 12 94.44 -7.97 -14.13
CA LEU A 12 95.08 -7.42 -12.92
C LEU A 12 96.19 -6.43 -13.29
N GLU A 13 96.26 -5.23 -12.69
CA GLU A 13 97.38 -4.87 -11.80
C GLU A 13 97.28 -3.48 -11.11
N ALA A 14 97.91 -3.44 -9.93
CA ALA A 14 98.45 -2.30 -9.18
C ALA A 14 97.54 -1.47 -8.24
N ARG A 15 97.51 -1.98 -7.00
CA ARG A 15 97.07 -1.40 -5.72
C ARG A 15 97.72 -0.04 -5.37
N ARG A 16 96.91 0.93 -4.91
CA ARG A 16 97.31 1.99 -3.96
C ARG A 16 96.22 2.21 -2.89
N PRO A 17 96.58 2.54 -1.63
CA PRO A 17 95.65 2.47 -0.50
C PRO A 17 94.97 3.80 -0.18
N GLY A 18 93.72 3.71 0.29
CA GLY A 18 93.15 4.65 1.26
C GLY A 18 92.53 5.94 0.72
N SER A 19 91.21 5.98 0.62
CA SER A 19 90.37 6.95 1.35
C SER A 19 88.90 6.61 1.12
N THR A 20 88.24 6.14 2.16
CA THR A 20 86.79 5.95 2.21
C THR A 20 86.16 7.34 2.20
N GLN A 21 85.63 7.77 1.04
CA GLN A 21 84.73 8.93 0.99
C GLN A 21 83.30 8.44 1.22
N PRO A 22 82.52 9.08 2.10
CA PRO A 22 81.12 8.73 2.28
C PRO A 22 80.36 9.14 1.00
N VAL A 23 79.59 8.21 0.44
CA VAL A 23 78.57 8.53 -0.56
C VAL A 23 77.54 9.40 0.16
N VAL A 24 77.51 10.69 -0.17
CA VAL A 24 76.45 11.59 0.30
C VAL A 24 75.21 11.22 -0.51
N GLU A 25 74.34 10.43 0.09
CA GLU A 25 72.98 10.20 -0.39
C GLU A 25 72.24 11.53 -0.19
N THR A 26 72.10 12.31 -1.27
CA THR A 26 71.25 13.50 -1.27
C THR A 26 69.83 13.05 -1.01
N ALA A 27 69.34 13.27 0.21
CA ALA A 27 67.93 13.12 0.53
C ALA A 27 67.13 14.01 -0.42
N GLU A 28 66.26 13.40 -1.23
CA GLU A 28 65.27 14.10 -2.04
C GLU A 28 64.43 14.96 -1.08
N GLU A 29 64.62 16.26 -1.16
CA GLU A 29 63.83 17.24 -0.43
C GLU A 29 62.36 17.02 -0.81
N ALA A 30 61.57 16.56 0.15
CA ALA A 30 60.14 16.42 -0.01
C ALA A 30 59.57 17.82 -0.22
N THR A 31 59.43 18.23 -1.48
CA THR A 31 58.75 19.46 -1.86
C THR A 31 57.38 19.47 -1.20
N GLU A 32 57.18 20.41 -0.28
CA GLU A 32 55.87 20.67 0.30
C GLU A 32 54.89 20.91 -0.84
N PRO A 33 53.65 20.37 -0.79
CA PRO A 33 52.68 20.62 -1.84
C PRO A 33 52.51 22.13 -1.97
N ALA A 34 52.72 22.65 -3.18
CA ALA A 34 52.61 24.07 -3.48
C ALA A 34 51.31 24.60 -2.87
N GLU A 35 51.41 25.61 -2.00
CA GLU A 35 50.25 26.26 -1.37
C GLU A 35 49.27 26.65 -2.48
N ALA A 36 48.09 26.04 -2.50
CA ALA A 36 47.08 26.33 -3.51
C ALA A 36 46.76 27.83 -3.51
N ASP A 37 46.67 28.45 -4.71
CA ASP A 37 46.31 29.86 -4.82
C ASP A 37 44.93 30.07 -4.16
N ILE A 38 44.89 30.95 -3.16
CA ILE A 38 43.68 31.24 -2.38
C ILE A 38 42.54 31.65 -3.32
N ASN A 39 42.83 32.32 -4.43
CA ASN A 39 41.81 32.71 -5.42
C ASN A 39 41.21 31.50 -6.15
N GLU A 40 42.03 30.48 -6.45
CA GLU A 40 41.58 29.23 -7.06
C GLU A 40 40.69 28.46 -6.07
N LEU A 41 41.11 28.35 -4.81
CA LEU A 41 40.34 27.70 -3.76
C LEU A 41 39.01 28.40 -3.48
N CYS A 42 38.98 29.74 -3.45
CA CYS A 42 37.75 30.52 -3.34
C CYS A 42 36.82 30.27 -4.52
N THR A 43 37.35 30.25 -5.75
CA THR A 43 36.57 29.96 -6.96
C THR A 43 35.99 28.55 -6.93
N GLU A 44 36.77 27.56 -6.51
CA GLU A 44 36.31 26.18 -6.34
C GLU A 44 35.22 26.07 -5.27
N MET A 45 35.38 26.76 -4.14
CA MET A 45 34.36 26.81 -3.09
C MET A 45 33.05 27.40 -3.61
N PHE A 46 33.09 28.52 -4.35
CA PHE A 46 31.89 29.13 -4.94
C PHE A 46 31.23 28.20 -5.96
N ASN A 47 32.00 27.52 -6.80
CA ASN A 47 31.46 26.55 -7.76
C ASN A 47 30.80 25.36 -7.07
N LYS A 48 31.45 24.76 -6.06
CA LYS A 48 30.86 23.66 -5.28
C LYS A 48 29.60 24.09 -4.54
N MET A 49 29.59 25.31 -3.99
CA MET A 49 28.42 25.87 -3.32
C MET A 49 27.27 26.14 -4.30
N ALA A 50 27.55 26.64 -5.50
CA ALA A 50 26.54 26.82 -6.54
C ALA A 50 25.94 25.48 -6.98
N ILE A 51 26.77 24.46 -7.18
CA ILE A 51 26.32 23.09 -7.52
C ILE A 51 25.47 22.52 -6.38
N TYR A 52 25.92 22.63 -5.14
CA TYR A 52 25.20 22.13 -3.96
C TYR A 52 23.82 22.80 -3.83
N LEU A 53 23.77 24.13 -3.85
CA LEU A 53 22.51 24.87 -3.77
C LEU A 53 21.55 24.53 -4.92
N THR A 54 22.08 24.36 -6.13
CA THR A 54 21.28 23.96 -7.29
C THR A 54 20.74 22.54 -7.10
N GLY A 55 21.57 21.62 -6.59
CA GLY A 55 21.18 20.24 -6.27
C GLY A 55 20.07 20.18 -5.23
N GLU A 56 20.26 20.86 -4.09
CA GLU A 56 19.27 20.91 -3.01
C GLU A 56 17.93 21.53 -3.46
N LEU A 57 18.00 22.62 -4.24
CA LEU A 57 16.79 23.27 -4.77
C LEU A 57 16.07 22.38 -5.80
N THR A 58 16.83 21.68 -6.64
CA THR A 58 16.25 20.76 -7.64
C THR A 58 15.60 19.56 -6.96
N ALA A 59 16.28 18.94 -6.00
CA ALA A 59 15.74 17.83 -5.21
C ALA A 59 14.45 18.26 -4.49
N THR A 60 14.47 19.41 -3.81
CA THR A 60 13.29 19.99 -3.16
C THR A 60 12.15 20.23 -4.16
N SER A 61 12.46 20.76 -5.35
CA SER A 61 11.46 20.98 -6.39
C SER A 61 10.84 19.67 -6.90
N GLU A 62 11.62 18.60 -7.00
CA GLU A 62 11.15 17.28 -7.43
C GLU A 62 10.24 16.65 -6.37
N ASP A 63 10.60 16.77 -5.09
CA ASP A 63 9.78 16.31 -3.97
C ASP A 63 8.40 16.99 -3.97
N TYR A 64 8.37 18.31 -4.20
CA TYR A 64 7.09 19.03 -4.30
C TYR A 64 6.23 18.57 -5.49
N LYS A 65 6.84 18.30 -6.65
CA LYS A 65 6.11 17.77 -7.82
C LYS A 65 5.54 16.39 -7.53
N LEU A 66 6.30 15.52 -6.87
CA LEU A 66 5.82 14.21 -6.46
C LEU A 66 4.65 14.34 -5.49
N LEU A 67 4.77 15.20 -4.48
CA LEU A 67 3.71 15.42 -3.48
C LEU A 67 2.44 15.96 -4.14
N GLU A 68 2.56 16.89 -5.08
CA GLU A 68 1.43 17.40 -5.86
C GLU A 68 0.73 16.28 -6.64
N ASN A 69 1.49 15.42 -7.31
CA ASN A 69 0.96 14.29 -8.07
C ASN A 69 0.27 13.26 -7.17
N MET A 70 0.86 12.95 -6.02
CA MET A 70 0.25 12.06 -5.02
C MET A 70 -1.05 12.64 -4.47
N ASN A 71 -1.09 13.95 -4.20
CA ASN A 71 -2.31 14.63 -3.75
C ASN A 71 -3.41 14.60 -4.82
N LYS A 72 -3.06 14.84 -6.09
CA LYS A 72 -4.01 14.72 -7.21
C LYS A 72 -4.59 13.31 -7.32
N LEU A 73 -3.72 12.30 -7.30
CA LEU A 73 -4.14 10.89 -7.34
C LEU A 73 -5.04 10.53 -6.15
N THR A 74 -4.68 11.01 -4.96
CA THR A 74 -5.44 10.78 -3.73
C THR A 74 -6.82 11.44 -3.80
N SER A 75 -6.90 12.67 -4.33
CA SER A 75 -8.17 13.37 -4.56
C SER A 75 -9.08 12.58 -5.51
N LEU A 76 -8.54 12.05 -6.60
CA LEU A 76 -9.28 11.17 -7.52
C LEU A 76 -9.78 9.90 -6.81
N LYS A 77 -8.95 9.26 -5.98
CA LYS A 77 -9.36 8.10 -5.18
C LYS A 77 -10.50 8.43 -4.24
N TYR A 78 -10.49 9.59 -3.59
CA TYR A 78 -11.61 10.03 -2.75
C TYR A 78 -12.89 10.31 -3.56
N LEU A 79 -12.79 10.81 -4.79
CA LEU A 79 -13.95 10.93 -5.67
C LEU A 79 -14.55 9.57 -6.02
N GLU A 80 -13.73 8.61 -6.42
CA GLU A 80 -14.17 7.24 -6.70
C GLU A 80 -14.85 6.60 -5.47
N MET A 81 -14.23 6.73 -4.30
CA MET A 81 -14.79 6.23 -3.04
C MET A 81 -16.12 6.91 -2.69
N LYS A 82 -16.25 8.21 -2.94
CA LYS A 82 -17.51 8.95 -2.74
C LYS A 82 -18.61 8.37 -3.63
N ASP A 83 -18.32 8.11 -4.91
CA ASP A 83 -19.33 7.58 -5.85
C ASP A 83 -19.75 6.15 -5.46
N ILE A 84 -18.81 5.32 -5.02
CA ILE A 84 -19.10 4.00 -4.45
C ILE A 84 -20.01 4.14 -3.22
N ALA A 85 -19.68 5.03 -2.28
CA ALA A 85 -20.47 5.25 -1.07
C ALA A 85 -21.90 5.74 -1.39
N ILE A 86 -22.06 6.64 -2.35
CA ILE A 86 -23.36 7.09 -2.84
C ILE A 86 -24.17 5.90 -3.39
N ASN A 87 -23.53 5.02 -4.17
CA ASN A 87 -24.21 3.86 -4.72
C ASN A 87 -24.66 2.87 -3.63
N ILE A 88 -23.81 2.60 -2.63
CA ILE A 88 -24.15 1.76 -1.48
C ILE A 88 -25.33 2.38 -0.72
N SER A 89 -25.30 3.69 -0.46
CA SER A 89 -26.38 4.40 0.23
C SER A 89 -27.71 4.28 -0.52
N ARG A 90 -27.69 4.41 -1.85
CA ARG A 90 -28.88 4.22 -2.70
C ARG A 90 -29.41 2.80 -2.59
N ASN A 91 -28.55 1.80 -2.76
CA ASN A 91 -28.95 0.39 -2.67
C ASN A 91 -29.56 0.04 -1.30
N LEU A 92 -29.00 0.59 -0.22
CA LEU A 92 -29.52 0.39 1.13
C LEU A 92 -30.90 1.02 1.31
N LYS A 93 -31.11 2.23 0.76
CA LYS A 93 -32.41 2.89 0.77
C LYS A 93 -33.45 2.07 0.00
N ASP A 94 -33.11 1.59 -1.19
CA ASP A 94 -34.01 0.77 -2.01
C ASP A 94 -34.35 -0.56 -1.33
N LEU A 95 -33.37 -1.19 -0.66
CA LEU A 95 -33.58 -2.41 0.11
C LEU A 95 -34.53 -2.17 1.29
N ASN A 96 -34.34 -1.08 2.02
CA ASN A 96 -35.22 -0.72 3.14
C ASN A 96 -36.66 -0.42 2.66
N GLN A 97 -36.81 0.21 1.50
CA GLN A 97 -38.12 0.41 0.88
C GLN A 97 -38.82 -0.91 0.54
N LYS A 98 -38.09 -1.89 -0.03
CA LYS A 98 -38.64 -3.22 -0.30
C LYS A 98 -39.07 -3.93 0.99
N TYR A 99 -38.29 -3.80 2.07
CA TYR A 99 -38.65 -4.35 3.37
C TYR A 99 -39.94 -3.72 3.91
N ALA A 100 -40.04 -2.39 3.86
CA ALA A 100 -41.26 -1.68 4.27
C ALA A 100 -42.47 -2.04 3.39
N ALA A 101 -42.26 -2.26 2.10
CA ALA A 101 -43.31 -2.69 1.17
C ALA A 101 -43.76 -4.15 1.42
N LEU A 102 -42.99 -4.96 2.14
CA LEU A 102 -43.39 -6.32 2.51
C LEU A 102 -44.40 -6.33 3.67
N GLN A 103 -44.30 -5.35 4.58
CA GLN A 103 -45.18 -5.21 5.75
C GLN A 103 -46.68 -5.35 5.46
N PRO A 104 -47.27 -4.69 4.44
CA PRO A 104 -48.70 -4.84 4.15
C PRO A 104 -49.09 -6.26 3.72
N TYR A 105 -48.18 -7.04 3.11
CA TYR A 105 -48.48 -8.42 2.75
C TYR A 105 -48.49 -9.33 3.98
N LEU A 106 -47.58 -9.11 4.94
CA LEU A 106 -47.61 -9.81 6.22
C LEU A 106 -48.91 -9.51 6.99
N GLU A 107 -49.35 -8.25 6.97
CA GLU A 107 -50.62 -7.86 7.57
C GLU A 107 -51.82 -8.52 6.90
N GLN A 108 -51.82 -8.62 5.56
CA GLN A 108 -52.86 -9.36 4.83
C GLN A 108 -52.88 -10.85 5.20
N ILE A 109 -51.72 -11.47 5.40
CA ILE A 109 -51.64 -12.87 5.85
C ILE A 109 -52.29 -13.02 7.23
N ASN A 110 -51.99 -12.13 8.17
CA ASN A 110 -52.60 -12.14 9.50
C ASN A 110 -54.13 -11.99 9.43
N GLN A 111 -54.63 -11.09 8.56
CA GLN A 111 -56.07 -10.91 8.36
C GLN A 111 -56.74 -12.15 7.78
N ILE A 112 -56.09 -12.83 6.83
CA ILE A 112 -56.59 -14.08 6.26
C ILE A 112 -56.63 -15.17 7.34
N GLU A 113 -55.61 -15.27 8.18
CA GLU A 113 -55.56 -16.23 9.29
C GLU A 113 -56.76 -16.04 10.24
N GLU A 114 -57.07 -14.80 10.62
CA GLU A 114 -58.22 -14.48 11.47
C GLU A 114 -59.55 -14.85 10.80
N GLN A 115 -59.69 -14.55 9.51
CA GLN A 115 -60.90 -14.90 8.74
C GLN A 115 -61.08 -16.43 8.63
N VAL A 116 -60.00 -17.18 8.43
CA VAL A 116 -60.03 -18.65 8.38
C VAL A 116 -60.44 -19.22 9.73
N ALA A 117 -59.90 -18.69 10.84
CA ALA A 117 -60.30 -19.10 12.19
C ALA A 117 -61.80 -18.82 12.47
N ALA A 118 -62.30 -17.66 12.06
CA ALA A 118 -63.72 -17.33 12.18
C ALA A 118 -64.61 -18.26 11.34
N LEU A 119 -64.17 -18.59 10.12
CA LEU A 119 -64.86 -19.52 9.23
C LEU A 119 -64.90 -20.94 9.83
N GLU A 120 -63.79 -21.40 10.40
CA GLU A 120 -63.71 -22.69 11.08
C GLU A 120 -64.71 -22.77 12.25
N GLN A 121 -64.77 -21.73 13.08
CA GLN A 121 -65.75 -21.66 14.17
C GLN A 121 -67.20 -21.67 13.66
N ALA A 122 -67.49 -20.99 12.55
CA ALA A 122 -68.81 -21.01 11.93
C ALA A 122 -69.18 -22.41 11.42
N ALA A 123 -68.24 -23.10 10.78
CA ALA A 123 -68.41 -24.48 10.32
C ALA A 123 -68.67 -25.44 11.49
N TYR A 124 -67.90 -25.32 12.59
CA TYR A 124 -68.12 -26.09 13.82
C TYR A 124 -69.52 -25.87 14.40
N LYS A 125 -69.99 -24.62 14.44
CA LYS A 125 -71.34 -24.30 14.91
C LYS A 125 -72.40 -24.93 14.01
N LEU A 126 -72.26 -24.81 12.69
CA LEU A 126 -73.18 -25.40 11.71
C LEU A 126 -73.26 -26.94 11.84
N ASP A 127 -72.12 -27.61 11.96
CA ASP A 127 -72.05 -29.07 12.18
C ASP A 127 -72.80 -29.47 13.47
N ALA A 128 -72.57 -28.73 14.57
CA ALA A 128 -73.25 -28.97 15.83
C ALA A 128 -74.78 -28.76 15.74
N TYR A 129 -75.24 -27.74 15.02
CA TYR A 129 -76.67 -27.55 14.76
C TYR A 129 -77.26 -28.67 13.91
N SER A 130 -76.57 -29.09 12.85
CA SER A 130 -77.00 -30.17 11.95
C SER A 130 -77.16 -31.50 12.70
N LYS A 131 -76.17 -31.88 13.52
CA LYS A 131 -76.23 -33.07 14.39
C LYS A 131 -77.39 -33.02 15.38
N LYS A 132 -77.63 -31.87 16.02
CA LYS A 132 -78.76 -31.70 16.95
C LYS A 132 -80.12 -31.84 16.24
N LEU A 133 -80.23 -31.30 15.03
CA LEU A 133 -81.44 -31.39 14.22
C LEU A 133 -81.71 -32.85 13.82
N GLU A 134 -80.70 -33.54 13.30
CA GLU A 134 -80.79 -34.96 12.93
C GLU A 134 -81.23 -35.83 14.12
N ALA A 135 -80.65 -35.61 15.31
CA ALA A 135 -81.00 -36.33 16.52
C ALA A 135 -82.47 -36.09 16.94
N LYS A 136 -82.99 -34.88 16.80
CA LYS A 136 -84.41 -34.59 17.07
C LYS A 136 -85.32 -35.30 16.07
N TYR A 137 -84.97 -35.29 14.79
CA TYR A 137 -85.75 -35.94 13.74
C TYR A 137 -85.85 -37.45 13.96
N LYS A 138 -84.71 -38.11 14.21
CA LYS A 138 -84.64 -39.55 14.55
C LYS A 138 -85.46 -39.93 15.79
N LYS A 139 -85.62 -39.03 16.76
CA LYS A 139 -86.48 -39.26 17.94
C LYS A 139 -87.96 -39.19 17.60
N MET A 140 -88.37 -38.34 16.65
CA MET A 140 -89.76 -38.24 16.23
C MET A 140 -90.17 -39.40 15.33
N GLU A 141 -89.28 -39.90 14.47
CA GLU A 141 -89.54 -41.05 13.58
C GLU A 141 -89.77 -42.38 14.30
N LYS A 142 -89.32 -42.50 15.55
CA LYS A 142 -89.45 -43.72 16.36
C LYS A 142 -90.71 -43.76 17.25
N ARG A 143 -91.54 -42.72 17.19
CA ARG A 143 -92.84 -42.63 17.88
C ARG A 143 -93.98 -42.88 16.90
#